data_AF-A0A416HS93-F1
#
_entry.id   AF-A0A416HS93-F1
#
_cell.length_a   1.000
_cell.length_b   1.000
_cell.length_c   1.000
_cell.angle_alpha   90.00
_cell.angle_beta   90.00
_cell.angle_gamma   90.00
#
_symmetry.space_group_name_H-M   'P 1'
#
loop_
_entity.id
_entity.type
_entity.pdbx_description
1 polymer ?
#
loop_
_entity_poly.entity_id
_entity_poly.type
_entity_poly.pdbx_seq_one_letter_code
_entity_poly.pdbx_strand_id
1 'polypeptide(L)'
;MYHLIKFEMIRLPKVYIVGKEIRYSDEALNKEDNRLPGFWEECCMTNIFLPLEAQTEYVFDSSYAGIFLDWDLGDGNFSYVVGMMMKKGVTVPDGYIIRELAETDVAVGWRGMAYT
;
A
#
# COMPACT_ATOMS: atom_id res chain seq x y z
N MET A 1 13.62 -15.28 -12.25
CA MET A 1 12.25 -15.04 -12.76
C MET A 1 11.24 -15.23 -11.62
N TYR A 2 10.31 -14.28 -11.41
CA TYR A 2 9.27 -14.41 -10.39
C TYR A 2 8.02 -15.09 -10.94
N HIS A 3 7.53 -16.14 -10.28
CA HIS A 3 6.33 -16.86 -10.66
C HIS A 3 5.32 -16.90 -9.52
N LEU A 4 4.04 -17.06 -9.84
CA LEU A 4 2.96 -17.22 -8.87
C LEU A 4 3.14 -18.57 -8.16
N ILE A 5 3.32 -18.56 -6.84
CA ILE A 5 3.53 -19.77 -6.02
C ILE A 5 2.26 -20.19 -5.27
N LYS A 6 1.37 -19.24 -5.00
CA LYS A 6 0.09 -19.46 -4.34
C LYS A 6 -0.91 -18.43 -4.82
N PHE A 7 -2.15 -18.85 -4.99
CA PHE A 7 -3.28 -18.00 -5.28
C PHE A 7 -4.47 -18.41 -4.43
N GLU A 8 -5.15 -17.45 -3.82
CA GLU A 8 -6.41 -17.69 -3.13
C GLU A 8 -7.32 -16.45 -3.13
N MET A 9 -8.62 -16.68 -2.95
CA MET A 9 -9.59 -15.64 -2.70
C MET A 9 -9.85 -15.57 -1.20
N ILE A 10 -9.68 -14.40 -0.60
CA ILE A 10 -9.98 -14.18 0.83
C ILE A 10 -11.00 -13.07 1.01
N ARG A 11 -11.76 -13.14 2.11
CA ARG A 11 -12.58 -12.01 2.57
C ARG A 11 -11.69 -11.06 3.37
N LEU A 12 -11.38 -9.90 2.80
CA LEU A 12 -10.70 -8.83 3.53
C LEU A 12 -11.73 -8.11 4.40
N PRO A 13 -11.58 -8.10 5.74
CA PRO A 13 -12.45 -7.31 6.59
C PRO A 13 -12.25 -5.82 6.33
N LYS A 14 -13.16 -4.98 6.82
CA LYS A 14 -12.96 -3.53 6.79
C LYS A 14 -11.67 -3.15 7.52
N VAL A 15 -10.74 -2.53 6.80
CA VAL A 15 -9.43 -2.08 7.30
C VAL A 15 -9.12 -0.68 6.78
N TYR A 16 -8.00 -0.11 7.21
CA TYR A 16 -7.54 1.21 6.78
C TYR A 16 -6.09 1.11 6.34
N ILE A 17 -5.73 1.82 5.28
CA ILE A 17 -4.32 2.09 4.96
C ILE A 17 -3.96 3.46 5.54
N VAL A 18 -2.90 3.49 6.34
CA VAL A 18 -2.34 4.72 6.92
C VAL A 18 -0.91 4.86 6.48
N GLY A 19 -0.55 6.02 5.92
CA GLY A 19 0.75 6.18 5.28
C GLY A 19 0.95 7.53 4.61
N LYS A 20 2.04 7.63 3.84
CA LYS A 20 2.33 8.78 2.97
C LYS A 20 1.72 8.55 1.59
N GLU A 21 1.13 9.60 1.04
CA GLU A 21 0.50 9.60 -0.28
C GLU A 21 1.35 10.36 -1.29
N ILE A 22 1.43 9.81 -2.50
CA ILE A 22 1.82 10.54 -3.70
C ILE A 22 0.69 10.45 -4.73
N ARG A 23 0.29 11.58 -5.29
CA ARG A 23 -0.63 11.61 -6.43
C ARG A 23 0.18 11.49 -7.72
N TYR A 24 -0.28 10.62 -8.61
CA TYR A 24 0.55 10.16 -9.71
C TYR A 24 -0.29 9.73 -10.92
N SER A 25 0.26 9.82 -12.13
CA SER A 25 -0.44 9.45 -13.37
C SER A 25 0.02 8.09 -13.88
N ASP A 26 -0.90 7.35 -14.49
CA ASP A 26 -0.60 6.09 -15.20
C ASP A 26 0.44 6.29 -16.31
N GLU A 27 0.37 7.44 -16.99
CA GLU A 27 1.34 7.79 -18.03
C GLU A 27 2.75 7.91 -17.47
N ALA A 28 2.93 8.54 -16.31
CA ALA A 28 4.24 8.66 -15.68
C ALA A 28 4.74 7.31 -15.13
N LEU A 29 3.83 6.46 -14.62
CA LEU A 29 4.16 5.13 -14.11
C LEU A 29 4.73 4.21 -15.20
N ASN A 30 4.16 4.23 -16.41
CA ASN A 30 4.51 3.32 -17.49
C ASN A 30 5.58 3.87 -18.45
N LYS A 31 6.06 5.10 -18.22
CA LYS A 31 7.19 5.71 -18.92
C LYS A 31 8.45 5.69 -18.05
N GLU A 32 9.56 6.25 -18.56
CA GLU A 32 10.85 6.32 -17.84
C GLU A 32 10.84 7.22 -16.58
N ASP A 33 9.68 7.75 -16.18
CA ASP A 33 9.52 8.61 -14.99
C ASP A 33 8.90 7.86 -13.81
N ASN A 34 9.09 6.53 -13.68
CA ASN A 34 8.53 5.78 -12.55
C ASN A 34 9.16 6.20 -11.21
N ARG A 35 8.44 7.02 -10.44
CA ARG A 35 8.90 7.59 -9.15
C ARG A 35 8.61 6.68 -7.96
N LEU A 36 7.83 5.62 -8.13
CA LEU A 36 7.39 4.78 -7.00
C LEU A 36 8.57 4.14 -6.25
N PRO A 37 9.63 3.63 -6.89
CA PRO A 37 10.79 3.09 -6.17
C PRO A 37 11.48 4.15 -5.29
N GLY A 38 11.69 5.36 -5.80
CA GLY A 38 12.29 6.46 -5.04
C GLY A 38 11.41 6.92 -3.88
N PHE A 39 10.10 6.96 -4.08
CA PHE A 39 9.15 7.27 -3.01
C PHE A 39 9.16 6.22 -1.89
N TRP A 40 9.27 4.93 -2.24
CA TRP A 40 9.45 3.86 -1.26
C TRP A 40 10.76 4.00 -0.48
N GLU A 41 11.87 4.28 -1.18
CA GLU A 41 13.17 4.49 -0.55
C GLU A 41 13.12 5.65 0.44
N GLU A 42 12.51 6.79 0.06
CA GLU A 42 12.29 7.93 0.95
C GLU A 42 11.47 7.54 2.19
N CYS A 43 10.36 6.82 2.01
CA CYS A 43 9.52 6.36 3.10
C CYS A 43 10.29 5.45 4.08
N CYS A 44 11.11 4.54 3.55
CA CYS A 44 11.99 3.68 4.36
C CYS A 44 13.06 4.49 5.10
N MET A 45 13.75 5.40 4.41
CA MET A 45 14.81 6.23 5.00
C MET A 45 14.29 7.16 6.10
N THR A 46 13.09 7.69 5.93
CA THR A 46 12.43 8.58 6.90
C THR A 46 11.69 7.83 8.00
N ASN A 47 11.70 6.49 7.98
CA ASN A 47 11.11 5.61 8.99
C ASN A 47 9.62 5.90 9.26
N ILE A 48 8.82 6.08 8.20
CA ILE A 48 7.40 6.41 8.34
C ILE A 48 6.58 5.30 9.03
N PHE A 49 7.13 4.09 9.13
CA PHE A 49 6.43 2.94 9.70
C PHE A 49 6.48 2.93 11.23
N LEU A 50 7.54 3.45 11.85
CA LEU A 50 7.72 3.45 13.31
C LEU A 50 6.50 3.97 14.11
N PRO A 51 5.90 5.13 13.80
CA PRO A 51 4.73 5.61 14.54
C PRO A 51 3.47 4.76 14.33
N LEU A 52 3.41 3.97 13.25
CA LEU A 52 2.32 3.03 12.97
C LEU A 52 2.54 1.71 13.70
N GLU A 53 3.77 1.18 13.68
CA GLU A 53 4.18 -0.03 14.40
C GLU A 53 4.01 0.11 15.91
N ALA A 54 4.23 1.31 16.47
CA ALA A 54 4.02 1.59 17.88
C ALA A 54 2.55 1.41 18.33
N GLN A 55 1.60 1.39 17.40
CA GLN A 55 0.17 1.24 17.65
C GLN A 55 -0.28 -0.23 17.49
N THR A 56 0.42 -1.13 18.18
CA THR A 56 0.34 -2.61 17.99
C THR A 56 -1.08 -3.18 18.03
N GLU A 57 -1.96 -2.69 18.90
CA GLU A 57 -3.36 -3.15 19.00
C GLU A 57 -4.16 -2.90 17.71
N TYR A 58 -3.80 -1.83 16.99
CA TYR A 58 -4.44 -1.38 15.77
C TYR A 58 -3.74 -1.89 14.51
N VAL A 59 -2.63 -2.62 14.59
CA VAL A 59 -2.02 -3.25 13.40
C VAL A 59 -2.93 -4.40 12.92
N PHE A 60 -3.32 -4.35 11.65
CA PHE A 60 -4.05 -5.45 11.00
C PHE A 60 -3.06 -6.45 10.38
N ASP A 61 -2.08 -5.94 9.63
CA ASP A 61 -0.98 -6.70 9.05
C ASP A 61 0.32 -5.91 9.31
N SER A 62 1.35 -6.59 9.81
CA SER A 62 2.64 -5.97 10.14
C SER A 62 3.51 -5.69 8.90
N SER A 63 3.08 -6.16 7.72
CA SER A 63 3.78 -5.91 6.46
C SER A 63 3.59 -4.47 6.00
N TYR A 64 4.65 -3.89 5.44
CA TYR A 64 4.56 -2.60 4.77
C TYR A 64 3.88 -2.79 3.42
N ALA A 65 2.94 -1.91 3.10
CA ALA A 65 2.09 -2.01 1.94
C ALA A 65 2.18 -0.77 1.06
N GLY A 66 2.09 -1.02 -0.25
CA GLY A 66 1.87 -0.01 -1.27
C GLY A 66 0.50 -0.25 -1.89
N ILE A 67 -0.39 0.74 -1.85
CA ILE A 67 -1.76 0.60 -2.34
C ILE A 67 -2.07 1.69 -3.37
N PHE A 68 -2.58 1.26 -4.53
CA PHE A 68 -3.17 2.12 -5.54
C PHE A 68 -4.64 2.36 -5.21
N LEU A 69 -5.04 3.63 -5.15
CA LEU A 69 -6.38 4.10 -4.79
C LEU A 69 -6.85 5.18 -5.75
N ASP A 70 -8.15 5.47 -5.70
CA ASP A 70 -8.75 6.67 -6.30
C ASP A 70 -8.39 6.85 -7.80
N TRP A 71 -8.43 5.75 -8.55
CA TRP A 71 -8.16 5.77 -9.99
C TRP A 71 -9.22 6.60 -10.72
N ASP A 72 -8.79 7.63 -11.42
CA ASP A 72 -9.64 8.48 -12.26
C ASP A 72 -9.52 8.06 -13.73
N LEU A 73 -10.64 7.70 -14.34
CA LEU A 73 -10.70 7.26 -15.74
C LEU A 73 -10.57 8.40 -16.75
N GLY A 74 -10.74 9.65 -16.32
CA GLY A 74 -10.67 10.83 -17.16
C GLY A 74 -9.23 11.31 -17.37
N ASP A 75 -8.47 11.45 -16.29
CA ASP A 75 -7.08 11.95 -16.34
C ASP A 75 -6.01 10.87 -16.13
N GLY A 76 -6.42 9.64 -15.77
CA GLY A 76 -5.50 8.52 -15.52
C GLY A 76 -4.68 8.69 -14.24
N ASN A 77 -5.04 9.63 -13.37
CA ASN A 77 -4.37 9.82 -12.09
C ASN A 77 -4.91 8.84 -11.04
N PHE A 78 -4.02 8.47 -10.12
CA PHE A 78 -4.33 7.68 -8.95
C PHE A 78 -3.56 8.21 -7.74
N SER A 79 -4.04 7.83 -6.57
CA SER A 79 -3.30 7.98 -5.33
C SER A 79 -2.53 6.71 -5.04
N TYR A 80 -1.25 6.85 -4.71
CA TYR A 80 -0.42 5.74 -4.25
C TYR A 80 0.01 5.98 -2.82
N VAL A 81 -0.28 5.03 -1.95
CA VAL A 81 -0.05 5.15 -0.52
C VAL A 81 0.97 4.11 -0.08
N VAL A 82 2.05 4.56 0.55
CA VAL A 82 3.04 3.71 1.22
C VAL A 82 2.79 3.79 2.72
N GLY A 83 2.55 2.65 3.36
CA GLY A 83 2.14 2.62 4.76
C GLY A 83 1.88 1.22 5.31
N MET A 84 0.98 1.13 6.30
CA MET A 84 0.57 -0.13 6.93
C MET A 84 -0.95 -0.29 6.94
N MET A 85 -1.41 -1.54 6.87
CA MET A 85 -2.83 -1.86 7.06
C MET A 85 -3.15 -1.90 8.54
N MET A 86 -4.12 -1.08 8.93
CA MET A 86 -4.51 -0.81 10.30
C MET A 86 -6.00 -1.09 10.51
N LYS A 87 -6.37 -1.39 11.75
CA LYS A 87 -7.74 -1.52 12.23
C LYS A 87 -8.32 -0.15 12.56
N LYS A 88 -9.63 -0.12 12.77
CA LYS A 88 -10.34 1.08 13.26
C LYS A 88 -9.76 1.54 14.59
N GLY A 89 -9.58 2.85 14.76
CA GLY A 89 -9.10 3.46 16.01
C GLY A 89 -7.63 3.89 15.98
N VAL A 90 -6.89 3.54 14.92
CA VAL A 90 -5.53 4.03 14.70
C VAL A 90 -5.48 5.55 14.67
N THR A 91 -4.45 6.12 15.30
CA THR A 91 -4.12 7.54 15.20
C THR A 91 -3.28 7.79 13.95
N VAL A 92 -3.63 8.83 13.20
CA VAL A 92 -2.93 9.22 11.97
C VAL A 92 -1.83 10.22 12.33
N PRO A 93 -0.54 9.91 12.10
CA PRO A 93 0.54 10.85 12.38
C PRO A 93 0.52 12.06 11.42
N ASP A 94 1.21 13.14 11.79
CA ASP A 94 1.21 14.37 11.00
C ASP A 94 1.77 14.20 9.59
N GLY A 95 1.00 14.69 8.62
CA GLY A 95 1.32 14.57 7.19
C GLY A 95 1.12 13.16 6.63
N TYR A 96 0.41 12.28 7.34
CA TYR A 96 -0.06 10.98 6.83
C TYR A 96 -1.50 11.16 6.38
N ILE A 97 -1.94 10.26 5.52
CA ILE A 97 -3.34 10.11 5.18
C ILE A 97 -3.89 8.82 5.78
N ILE A 98 -5.22 8.73 5.82
CA ILE A 98 -5.95 7.50 6.06
C ILE A 98 -6.95 7.29 4.93
N ARG A 99 -7.06 6.05 4.46
CA ARG A 99 -8.11 5.61 3.53
C ARG A 99 -8.73 4.33 4.05
N GLU A 100 -10.05 4.29 4.00
CA GLU A 100 -10.82 3.11 4.36
C GLU A 100 -10.85 2.14 3.17
N LEU A 101 -10.58 0.87 3.44
CA LEU A 101 -10.82 -0.24 2.54
C LEU A 101 -12.05 -0.99 3.06
N ALA A 102 -13.14 -0.88 2.32
CA ALA A 102 -14.38 -1.56 2.67
C ALA A 102 -14.17 -3.08 2.68
N GLU A 103 -14.96 -3.78 3.49
CA GLU A 103 -14.97 -5.23 3.47
C GLU A 103 -15.29 -5.75 2.06
N THR A 104 -14.44 -6.60 1.53
CA THR A 104 -14.58 -7.09 0.15
C THR A 104 -13.87 -8.43 -0.04
N ASP A 105 -14.22 -9.15 -1.09
CA ASP A 105 -13.45 -10.29 -1.55
C ASP A 105 -12.23 -9.79 -2.33
N VAL A 106 -11.05 -10.33 -2.02
CA VAL A 106 -9.79 -9.98 -2.69
C VAL A 106 -9.08 -11.23 -3.20
N ALA A 107 -8.48 -11.10 -4.38
CA ALA A 107 -7.61 -12.11 -4.96
C ALA A 107 -6.17 -11.86 -4.48
N VAL A 108 -5.58 -12.84 -3.79
CA VAL A 108 -4.21 -12.73 -3.25
C VAL A 108 -3.30 -13.70 -3.97
N GLY A 109 -2.21 -13.16 -4.52
CA GLY A 109 -1.18 -13.93 -5.19
C GLY A 109 0.18 -13.73 -4.54
N TRP A 110 0.83 -14.82 -4.12
CA TRP A 110 2.21 -14.79 -3.66
C TRP A 110 3.13 -15.11 -4.81
N ARG A 111 4.21 -14.33 -4.95
CA ARG A 111 5.23 -14.56 -5.97
C ARG A 111 6.54 -14.96 -5.32
N GLY A 112 7.16 -16.00 -5.84
CA GLY A 112 8.47 -16.49 -5.41
C GLY A 112 9.49 -16.34 -6.53
N MET A 113 10.76 -16.21 -6.16
CA MET A 113 11.86 -16.27 -7.11
C MET A 113 12.19 -17.75 -7.35
N ALA A 114 12.15 -18.21 -8.60
CA ALA A 114 12.68 -19.54 -8.93
C ALA A 114 14.20 -19.50 -8.86
N TYR A 115 14.80 -20.32 -7.99
CA TYR A 115 16.22 -20.65 -8.06
C TYR A 115 16.35 -21.82 -9.04
N THR A 116 16.63 -21.51 -10.31
CA THR A 116 17.03 -22.49 -11.33
C THR A 116 18.54 -22.50 -11.45
#